data_AF-A0A8B6DP35-F1
#
_entry.id   AF-A0A8B6DP35-F1
#
_cell.length_a   1.000
_cell.length_b   1.000
_cell.length_c   1.000
_cell.angle_alpha   90.00
_cell.angle_beta   90.00
_cell.angle_gamma   90.00
#
_symmetry.space_group_name_H-M   'P 1'
#
loop_
_entity.id
_entity.type
_entity.pdbx_description
1 polymer ?
#
loop_
_entity_poly.entity_id
_entity_poly.type
_entity_poly.pdbx_seq_one_letter_code
_entity_poly.pdbx_strand_id
1 'polypeptide(L)'
;MSVVDYLLAPYDFLHIIDQFIVCNFTSFSDHAPLHVRLRCILHDSQEPERNSGTSNNSYESYRWKEELKDQCYESLTLNSGVLSQIVFSDIEKSQDGIDNYVESFTSNLMDIISPFFCKSHNSNNTCDRTRSKTTRYKDDKPWFNYECKRLRSIYTSSLYTFNRDKNVENHQILIMSKRQYKRLENKLKRKYKRQEVI
;
A
#
# COMPACT_ATOMS: atom_id res chain seq x y z
N MET A 1 17.97 -1.49 21.89
CA MET A 1 16.78 -1.72 21.03
C MET A 1 16.47 -3.19 21.06
N SER A 2 15.20 -3.56 21.07
CA SER A 2 14.81 -4.98 20.98
C SER A 2 14.50 -5.30 19.52
N VAL A 3 15.02 -6.41 19.01
CA VAL A 3 14.59 -6.98 17.73
C VAL A 3 13.39 -7.85 18.03
N VAL A 4 12.21 -7.48 17.53
CA VAL A 4 10.94 -8.17 17.83
C VAL A 4 10.09 -8.44 16.58
N ASP A 5 10.47 -7.84 15.45
CA ASP A 5 9.83 -8.03 14.16
C ASP A 5 10.75 -8.89 13.28
N TYR A 6 10.21 -9.95 12.69
CA TYR A 6 10.97 -10.97 11.98
C TYR A 6 10.33 -11.30 10.63
N LEU A 7 11.18 -11.63 9.65
CA LEU A 7 10.76 -12.36 8.45
C LEU A 7 11.19 -13.82 8.63
N LEU A 8 10.22 -14.73 8.62
CA LEU A 8 10.47 -16.16 8.64
C LEU A 8 10.28 -16.70 7.23
N ALA A 9 11.29 -17.43 6.74
CA ALA A 9 11.27 -18.05 5.43
C ALA A 9 11.89 -19.45 5.50
N PRO A 10 11.40 -20.42 4.71
CA PRO A 10 12.12 -21.67 4.47
C PRO A 10 13.54 -21.40 3.95
N TYR A 11 14.48 -22.31 4.24
CA TYR A 11 15.86 -22.18 3.75
C TYR A 11 15.91 -22.00 2.22
N ASP A 12 15.09 -22.78 1.52
CA ASP A 12 14.98 -22.74 0.07
C ASP A 12 14.37 -21.44 -0.46
N PHE A 13 13.83 -20.56 0.39
CA PHE A 13 13.29 -19.25 0.01
C PHE A 13 14.30 -18.12 0.18
N LEU A 14 15.46 -18.35 0.82
CA LEU A 14 16.42 -17.27 1.05
C LEU A 14 17.02 -16.72 -0.24
N HIS A 15 17.18 -17.56 -1.26
CA HIS A 15 17.76 -17.15 -2.54
C HIS A 15 16.88 -16.17 -3.33
N ILE A 16 15.57 -16.14 -3.08
CA ILE A 16 14.67 -15.16 -3.72
C ILE A 16 14.64 -13.82 -2.99
N ILE A 17 15.14 -13.72 -1.76
CA ILE A 17 15.17 -12.45 -1.04
C ILE A 17 16.29 -11.58 -1.62
N ASP A 18 15.91 -10.49 -2.28
CA ASP A 18 16.83 -9.53 -2.88
C ASP A 18 17.33 -8.51 -1.86
N GLN A 19 16.42 -8.03 -1.01
CA GLN A 19 16.71 -7.02 0.00
C GLN A 19 15.92 -7.27 1.27
N PHE A 20 16.58 -7.04 2.40
CA PHE A 20 15.98 -6.97 3.72
C PHE A 20 16.51 -5.74 4.44
N ILE A 21 15.64 -4.76 4.72
CA ILE A 21 16.01 -3.46 5.27
C ILE A 21 15.12 -3.14 6.46
N VAL A 22 15.74 -2.76 7.59
CA VAL A 22 15.04 -2.14 8.70
C VAL A 22 14.92 -0.64 8.41
N CYS A 23 13.70 -0.17 8.18
CA CYS A 23 13.44 1.21 7.83
C CYS A 23 13.59 2.16 9.03
N ASN A 24 13.53 3.46 8.75
CA ASN A 24 13.51 4.49 9.77
C ASN A 24 12.24 4.45 10.62
N PHE A 25 12.36 4.91 11.87
CA PHE A 25 11.21 5.08 12.74
C PHE A 25 10.27 6.12 12.16
N THR A 26 8.97 5.89 12.31
CA THR A 26 7.93 6.80 11.84
C THR A 26 7.15 7.38 13.01
N SER A 27 6.38 8.43 12.75
CA SER A 27 5.49 8.99 13.77
C SER A 27 4.27 8.13 14.07
N PHE A 28 4.01 7.11 13.26
CA PHE A 28 2.77 6.33 13.27
C PHE A 28 2.83 5.09 14.15
N SER A 29 4.03 4.55 14.36
CA SER A 29 4.27 3.35 15.18
C SER A 29 5.43 3.58 16.16
N ASP A 30 5.54 2.74 17.18
CA ASP A 30 6.74 2.54 18.00
C ASP A 30 7.68 1.47 17.44
N HIS A 31 7.26 0.72 16.42
CA HIS A 31 8.09 -0.20 15.65
C HIS A 31 8.66 0.46 14.39
N ALA A 32 9.84 0.00 13.97
CA ALA A 32 10.43 0.33 12.68
C ALA A 32 9.89 -0.65 11.62
N PRO A 33 9.43 -0.17 10.44
CA PRO A 33 8.99 -1.06 9.38
C PRO A 33 10.12 -1.94 8.86
N LEU A 34 9.81 -3.18 8.47
CA LEU A 34 10.69 -4.02 7.67
C LEU A 34 10.32 -3.87 6.19
N HIS A 35 11.32 -3.63 5.34
CA HIS A 35 11.19 -3.65 3.89
C HIS A 35 11.88 -4.90 3.35
N VAL A 36 11.11 -5.70 2.62
CA VAL A 36 11.59 -6.94 1.99
C VAL A 36 11.31 -6.85 0.51
N ARG A 37 12.33 -7.09 -0.31
CA ARG A 37 12.18 -7.21 -1.76
C ARG A 37 12.47 -8.64 -2.16
N LEU A 38 11.54 -9.24 -2.91
CA LEU A 38 11.66 -10.60 -3.42
C LEU A 38 11.90 -10.55 -4.93
N ARG A 39 12.83 -11.36 -5.42
CA ARG A 39 13.03 -11.66 -6.83
C ARG A 39 12.02 -12.72 -7.23
N CYS A 40 10.81 -12.28 -7.53
CA CYS A 40 9.83 -13.15 -8.15
C CYS A 40 10.16 -13.22 -9.64
N ILE A 41 10.69 -14.36 -10.09
CA ILE A 41 10.64 -14.70 -11.51
C ILE A 41 9.18 -15.08 -11.74
N LEU A 42 8.39 -14.13 -12.27
CA LEU A 42 7.18 -14.53 -12.96
C LEU A 42 7.67 -15.42 -14.10
N HIS A 43 7.25 -16.67 -14.12
CA HIS A 43 7.43 -17.49 -15.31
C HIS A 43 6.64 -16.78 -16.42
N ASP A 44 7.34 -15.95 -17.20
CA ASP A 44 6.88 -15.62 -18.54
C ASP A 44 6.76 -16.96 -19.24
N SER A 45 5.52 -17.34 -19.55
CA SER A 45 5.26 -18.15 -20.73
C SER A 45 6.05 -17.51 -21.87
N GLN A 46 6.94 -18.30 -22.47
CA GLN A 46 7.94 -17.84 -23.44
C GLN A 46 7.36 -16.90 -24.50
N GLU A 47 7.60 -15.60 -24.39
CA GLU A 47 7.66 -14.72 -25.56
C GLU A 47 9.10 -14.84 -26.12
N PRO A 48 9.26 -15.16 -27.42
CA PRO A 48 10.57 -15.41 -27.99
C PRO A 48 11.37 -14.11 -28.03
N GLU A 49 12.67 -14.24 -27.79
CA GLU A 49 13.69 -13.19 -27.81
C GLU A 49 13.35 -12.02 -28.75
N ARG A 50 13.00 -10.86 -28.16
CA ARG A 50 13.01 -9.60 -28.88
C ARG A 50 14.13 -8.71 -28.35
N ASN A 51 15.14 -8.64 -29.20
CA ASN A 51 16.22 -7.67 -29.29
C ASN A 51 15.99 -6.36 -28.54
N SER A 52 17.08 -5.95 -27.90
CA SER A 52 17.40 -4.61 -27.43
C SER A 52 16.66 -3.50 -28.17
N GLY A 53 15.60 -3.00 -27.56
CA GLY A 53 14.85 -1.84 -28.05
C GLY A 53 13.99 -1.34 -26.90
N THR A 54 14.19 -0.09 -26.52
CA THR A 54 13.38 0.65 -25.54
C THR A 54 11.89 0.47 -25.80
N SER A 55 11.26 -0.49 -25.12
CA SER A 55 9.81 -0.62 -25.09
C SER A 55 9.28 0.23 -23.94
N ASN A 56 8.47 1.24 -24.27
CA ASN A 56 7.63 1.93 -23.30
C ASN A 56 6.73 0.89 -22.64
N ASN A 57 7.08 0.46 -21.42
CA ASN A 57 6.25 -0.46 -20.65
C ASN A 57 5.01 0.30 -20.17
N SER A 58 3.94 0.26 -20.96
CA SER A 58 2.61 0.56 -20.46
C SER A 58 2.21 -0.54 -19.49
N TYR A 59 2.05 -0.20 -18.21
CA TYR A 59 1.47 -1.12 -17.24
C TYR A 59 0.03 -0.69 -16.97
N GLU A 60 -0.86 -1.68 -16.90
CA GLU A 60 -2.23 -1.47 -16.49
C GLU A 60 -2.29 -1.42 -14.96
N SER A 61 -3.04 -0.46 -14.42
CA SER A 61 -3.33 -0.41 -13.00
C SER A 61 -4.83 -0.36 -12.76
N TYR A 62 -5.31 -1.18 -11.83
CA TYR A 62 -6.70 -1.23 -11.48
C TYR A 62 -6.95 -0.39 -10.22
N ARG A 63 -7.91 0.53 -10.29
CA ARG A 63 -8.32 1.34 -9.14
C ARG A 63 -9.83 1.36 -9.01
N TRP A 64 -10.31 0.89 -7.86
CA TRP A 64 -11.70 0.99 -7.47
C TRP A 64 -12.17 2.45 -7.46
N LYS A 65 -13.31 2.71 -8.09
CA LYS A 65 -14.01 4.01 -8.12
C LYS A 65 -15.43 3.77 -7.65
N GLU A 66 -15.78 4.31 -6.49
CA GLU A 66 -17.10 4.08 -5.89
C GLU A 66 -18.22 4.60 -6.81
N GLU A 67 -17.97 5.69 -7.54
CA GLU A 67 -18.95 6.24 -8.49
C GLU A 67 -19.30 5.34 -9.69
N LEU A 68 -18.47 4.34 -10.01
CA LEU A 68 -18.69 3.41 -11.13
C LEU A 68 -19.16 2.03 -10.68
N LYS A 69 -19.34 1.82 -9.38
CA LYS A 69 -19.72 0.54 -8.80
C LYS A 69 -21.05 0.01 -9.34
N ASP A 70 -22.08 0.85 -9.36
CA ASP A 70 -23.42 0.43 -9.78
C ASP A 70 -23.44 0.07 -11.27
N GLN A 71 -22.74 0.82 -12.11
CA GLN A 71 -22.61 0.55 -13.56
C GLN A 71 -21.82 -0.74 -13.83
N CYS A 72 -20.77 -1.00 -13.03
CA CYS A 72 -20.04 -2.26 -13.09
C CYS A 72 -20.94 -3.44 -12.66
N TYR A 73 -21.76 -3.25 -11.63
CA TYR A 73 -22.67 -4.29 -11.13
C TYR A 73 -23.76 -4.63 -12.14
N GLU A 74 -24.34 -3.62 -12.80
CA GLU A 74 -25.27 -3.80 -13.91
C GLU A 74 -24.61 -4.56 -15.08
N SER A 75 -23.37 -4.20 -15.43
CA SER A 75 -22.62 -4.86 -16.49
C SER A 75 -22.29 -6.32 -16.18
N LEU A 76 -21.95 -6.63 -14.93
CA LEU A 76 -21.76 -8.01 -14.46
C LEU A 76 -23.06 -8.81 -14.48
N THR A 77 -24.18 -8.17 -14.12
CA THR A 77 -25.51 -8.81 -14.12
C THR A 77 -25.94 -9.15 -15.55
N LEU A 78 -25.75 -8.23 -16.50
CA LEU A 78 -26.06 -8.43 -17.92
C LEU A 78 -25.21 -9.54 -18.55
N ASN A 79 -23.94 -9.66 -18.14
CA ASN A 79 -23.01 -10.66 -18.66
C ASN A 79 -22.92 -11.95 -17.81
N SER A 80 -23.77 -12.10 -16.79
CA SER A 80 -23.78 -13.26 -15.89
C SER A 80 -24.01 -14.59 -16.62
N GLY A 81 -24.77 -14.58 -17.72
CA GLY A 81 -24.98 -15.73 -18.59
C GLY A 81 -23.69 -16.22 -19.26
N VAL A 82 -22.83 -15.31 -19.71
CA VAL A 82 -21.55 -15.63 -20.36
C VAL A 82 -20.57 -16.21 -19.33
N LEU A 83 -20.49 -15.59 -18.16
CA LEU A 83 -19.63 -16.07 -17.07
C LEU A 83 -20.05 -17.45 -16.56
N SER A 84 -21.36 -17.72 -16.48
CA SER A 84 -21.87 -19.03 -16.06
C SER A 84 -21.66 -20.12 -17.12
N GLN A 85 -21.79 -19.81 -18.41
CA GLN A 85 -21.51 -20.79 -19.49
C GLN A 85 -20.06 -21.27 -19.46
N ILE A 86 -19.11 -20.40 -19.11
CA ILE A 86 -17.70 -20.78 -18.93
C ILE A 86 -17.58 -21.81 -17.78
N VAL A 87 -18.27 -21.56 -16.65
CA VAL A 87 -18.31 -22.44 -15.46
C VAL A 87 -18.88 -23.83 -15.74
N PHE A 88 -19.77 -23.98 -16.73
CA PHE A 88 -20.46 -25.24 -17.06
C PHE A 88 -19.87 -26.00 -18.25
N SER A 89 -18.78 -25.53 -18.86
CA SER A 89 -18.06 -26.32 -19.86
C SER A 89 -17.40 -27.53 -19.17
N ASP A 90 -17.51 -28.73 -19.77
CA ASP A 90 -16.97 -29.97 -19.20
C ASP A 90 -15.47 -29.80 -18.89
N ILE A 91 -15.15 -29.57 -17.61
CA ILE A 91 -13.77 -29.36 -17.16
C ILE A 91 -13.03 -30.67 -17.37
N GLU A 92 -12.13 -30.67 -18.34
CA GLU A 92 -11.13 -31.71 -18.48
C GLU A 92 -10.35 -31.77 -17.15
N LYS A 93 -10.30 -32.96 -16.50
CA LYS A 93 -9.71 -33.13 -15.15
C LYS A 93 -8.18 -32.98 -15.13
N SER A 94 -7.58 -32.48 -16.20
CA SER A 94 -6.16 -32.18 -16.31
C SER A 94 -5.85 -30.83 -15.66
N GLN A 95 -4.61 -30.65 -15.20
CA GLN A 95 -4.16 -29.36 -14.67
C GLN A 95 -4.23 -28.27 -15.77
N ASP A 96 -3.86 -28.61 -17.00
CA ASP A 96 -3.92 -27.70 -18.15
C ASP A 96 -5.37 -27.26 -18.46
N GLY A 97 -6.35 -28.15 -18.30
CA GLY A 97 -7.77 -27.82 -18.44
C GLY A 97 -8.24 -26.81 -17.39
N ILE A 98 -7.76 -26.95 -16.15
CA ILE A 98 -8.06 -26.02 -15.05
C ILE A 98 -7.39 -24.67 -15.30
N ASP A 99 -6.14 -24.64 -15.73
CA ASP A 99 -5.40 -23.39 -15.96
C ASP A 99 -6.01 -22.60 -17.13
N ASN A 100 -6.31 -23.27 -18.26
CA ASN A 100 -7.01 -22.66 -19.38
C ASN A 100 -8.40 -22.13 -18.99
N TYR A 101 -9.09 -22.84 -18.10
CA TYR A 101 -10.37 -22.40 -17.56
C TYR A 101 -10.23 -21.13 -16.70
N VAL A 102 -9.27 -21.10 -15.78
CA VAL A 102 -9.02 -19.93 -14.92
C VAL A 102 -8.64 -18.72 -15.77
N GLU A 103 -7.81 -18.91 -16.80
CA GLU A 103 -7.42 -17.87 -17.74
C GLU A 103 -8.63 -17.35 -18.52
N SER A 104 -9.44 -18.25 -19.08
CA SER A 104 -10.64 -17.89 -19.85
C SER A 104 -11.66 -17.13 -19.01
N PHE A 105 -11.94 -17.60 -17.79
CA PHE A 105 -12.84 -16.91 -16.88
C PHE A 105 -12.28 -15.54 -16.48
N THR A 106 -10.99 -15.48 -16.16
CA THR A 106 -10.32 -14.24 -15.76
C THR A 106 -10.32 -13.21 -16.88
N SER A 107 -10.03 -13.62 -18.12
CA SER A 107 -10.08 -12.74 -19.29
C SER A 107 -11.47 -12.16 -19.50
N ASN A 108 -12.51 -13.01 -19.51
CA ASN A 108 -13.88 -12.55 -19.69
C ASN A 108 -14.35 -11.63 -18.56
N LEU A 109 -13.97 -11.96 -17.31
CA LEU A 109 -14.26 -11.10 -16.17
C LEU A 109 -13.54 -9.75 -16.30
N MET A 110 -12.29 -9.75 -16.72
CA MET A 110 -11.51 -8.54 -16.93
C MET A 110 -12.05 -7.71 -18.10
N ASP A 111 -12.57 -8.30 -19.16
CA ASP A 111 -13.21 -7.55 -20.26
C ASP A 111 -14.43 -6.76 -19.77
N ILE A 112 -15.19 -7.33 -18.83
CA ILE A 112 -16.36 -6.67 -18.22
C ILE A 112 -15.92 -5.59 -17.24
N ILE A 113 -14.88 -5.85 -16.44
CA ILE A 113 -14.49 -4.99 -15.29
C ILE A 113 -13.51 -3.88 -15.70
N SER A 114 -12.62 -4.12 -16.66
CA SER A 114 -11.55 -3.20 -17.06
C SER A 114 -12.04 -1.83 -17.51
N PRO A 115 -13.15 -1.67 -18.24
CA PRO A 115 -13.67 -0.34 -18.61
C PRO A 115 -13.96 0.57 -17.41
N PHE A 116 -14.26 -0.01 -16.24
CA PHE A 116 -14.61 0.74 -15.03
C PHE A 116 -13.38 1.10 -14.19
N PHE A 117 -12.46 0.14 -14.03
CA PHE A 117 -11.38 0.27 -13.04
C PHE A 117 -9.97 0.24 -13.62
N CYS A 118 -9.77 -0.19 -14.87
CA CYS A 118 -8.45 -0.19 -15.50
C CYS A 118 -8.04 1.23 -15.88
N LYS A 119 -6.79 1.57 -15.58
CA LYS A 119 -6.09 2.75 -16.05
C LYS A 119 -4.86 2.29 -16.80
N SER A 120 -4.86 2.54 -18.12
CA SER A 120 -3.66 2.41 -18.92
C SER A 120 -2.71 3.56 -18.59
N HIS A 121 -1.53 3.25 -18.08
CA HIS A 121 -0.46 4.22 -17.90
C HIS A 121 0.45 4.21 -19.12
N ASN A 122 0.39 5.25 -19.95
CA ASN A 122 1.47 5.50 -20.92
C ASN A 122 2.65 6.09 -20.16
N SER A 123 3.78 5.37 -20.15
CA SER A 123 5.03 5.83 -19.54
C SER A 123 5.71 6.91 -20.39
N ASN A 124 5.03 8.02 -20.68
CA ASN A 124 5.73 9.25 -21.00
C ASN A 124 6.23 9.81 -19.67
N ASN A 125 7.42 9.36 -19.28
CA ASN A 125 8.17 9.84 -18.13
C ASN A 125 8.55 11.31 -18.30
N THR A 126 7.58 12.20 -18.15
CA THR A 126 7.80 13.44 -17.42
C THR A 126 7.28 13.17 -16.03
N CYS A 127 8.20 12.96 -15.08
CA CYS A 127 7.90 13.02 -13.66
C CYS A 127 7.44 14.44 -13.32
N ASP A 128 6.23 14.76 -13.73
CA ASP A 128 5.58 16.01 -13.44
C ASP A 128 5.24 15.91 -11.96
N ARG A 129 6.20 16.36 -11.13
CA ARG A 129 6.01 16.68 -9.72
C ARG A 129 5.08 17.89 -9.65
N THR A 130 3.87 17.78 -10.20
CA THR A 130 2.76 18.62 -9.81
C THR A 130 2.39 18.16 -8.41
N ARG A 131 3.14 18.74 -7.47
CA ARG A 131 2.88 18.76 -6.04
C ARG A 131 1.45 19.25 -5.91
N SER A 132 0.50 18.31 -5.85
CA SER A 132 -0.92 18.61 -5.74
C SER A 132 -1.09 19.48 -4.51
N LYS A 133 -1.27 20.78 -4.74
CA LYS A 133 -1.58 21.77 -3.70
C LYS A 133 -3.05 21.59 -3.34
N THR A 134 -3.40 20.44 -2.78
CA THR A 134 -4.69 20.21 -2.14
C THR A 134 -4.50 19.79 -0.69
N THR A 135 -3.55 20.41 0.01
CA THR A 135 -3.68 20.57 1.45
C THR A 135 -4.59 21.77 1.70
N ARG A 136 -5.91 21.56 1.57
CA ARG A 136 -6.81 22.25 2.51
C ARG A 136 -6.29 21.81 3.87
N TYR A 137 -5.64 22.69 4.62
CA TYR A 137 -5.36 22.43 6.02
C TYR A 137 -6.73 22.09 6.62
N LYS A 138 -6.96 20.80 6.90
CA LYS A 138 -8.06 20.45 7.80
C LYS A 138 -7.71 21.19 9.06
N ASP A 139 -8.53 22.17 9.43
CA ASP A 139 -8.32 22.90 10.67
C ASP A 139 -8.06 21.87 11.77
N ASP A 140 -6.99 22.12 12.52
CA ASP A 140 -6.65 21.26 13.63
C ASP A 140 -7.87 21.13 14.53
N LYS A 141 -8.14 19.91 15.02
CA LYS A 141 -9.28 19.73 15.92
C LYS A 141 -9.17 20.71 17.10
N PRO A 142 -10.30 21.24 17.62
CA PRO A 142 -10.27 22.29 18.66
C PRO A 142 -9.46 21.95 19.91
N TRP A 143 -9.31 20.65 20.20
CA TRP A 143 -8.50 20.17 21.33
C TRP A 143 -6.99 20.17 21.07
N PHE A 144 -6.54 20.37 19.84
CA PHE A 144 -5.12 20.36 19.46
C PHE A 144 -4.51 21.76 19.62
N ASN A 145 -4.34 22.15 20.88
CA ASN A 145 -3.87 23.47 21.27
C ASN A 145 -2.37 23.73 20.96
N TYR A 146 -1.94 24.97 21.19
CA TYR A 146 -0.56 25.43 20.97
C TYR A 146 0.49 24.53 21.65
N GLU A 147 0.25 24.14 22.90
CA GLU A 147 1.19 23.31 23.65
C GLU A 147 1.33 21.90 23.04
N CYS A 148 0.23 21.33 22.55
CA CYS A 148 0.25 20.05 21.83
C CYS A 148 1.04 20.14 20.52
N LYS A 149 0.91 21.27 19.79
CA LYS A 149 1.70 21.57 18.58
C LYS A 149 3.19 21.69 18.90
N ARG A 150 3.53 22.43 19.96
CA ARG A 150 4.91 22.62 20.43
C ARG A 150 5.56 21.27 20.76
N LEU A 151 4.90 20.43 21.55
CA LEU A 151 5.40 19.09 21.90
C LEU A 151 5.51 18.17 20.68
N ARG A 152 4.58 18.25 19.71
CA ARG A 152 4.68 17.50 18.45
C ARG A 152 5.91 17.92 17.66
N SER A 153 6.23 19.21 17.60
CA SER A 153 7.41 19.74 16.90
C SER A 153 8.71 19.22 17.53
N ILE A 154 8.80 19.24 18.87
CA ILE A 154 9.94 18.69 19.62
C ILE A 154 10.09 17.20 19.33
N TYR A 155 9.02 16.43 19.46
CA TYR A 155 9.01 15.00 19.14
C TYR A 155 9.47 14.72 17.69
N THR A 156 8.99 15.51 16.72
CA THR A 156 9.35 15.34 15.31
C THR A 156 10.84 15.64 15.08
N SER A 157 11.39 16.64 15.75
CA SER A 157 12.81 17.00 15.68
C SER A 157 13.69 15.91 16.31
N SER A 158 13.28 15.37 17.46
CA SER A 158 13.94 14.23 18.12
C SER A 158 13.91 12.99 17.23
N LEU A 159 12.80 12.73 16.53
CA LEU A 159 12.67 11.61 15.60
C LEU A 159 13.64 11.74 14.42
N TYR A 160 13.74 12.92 13.84
CA TYR A 160 14.70 13.20 12.77
C TYR A 160 16.14 12.99 13.24
N THR A 161 16.49 13.55 14.40
CA THR A 161 17.83 13.43 14.99
C THR A 161 18.19 11.98 15.29
N PHE A 162 17.26 11.21 15.87
CA PHE A 162 17.45 9.79 16.10
C PHE A 162 17.62 9.02 14.79
N ASN A 163 16.79 9.28 13.77
CA ASN A 163 16.92 8.60 12.48
C ASN A 163 18.22 8.93 11.74
N ARG A 164 18.85 10.07 12.01
CA ARG A 164 20.14 10.45 11.42
C ARG A 164 21.32 9.75 12.12
N ASP A 165 21.36 9.81 13.46
CA ASP A 165 22.58 9.45 14.21
C ASP A 165 22.48 8.09 14.93
N LYS A 166 21.25 7.55 15.11
CA LYS A 166 20.94 6.22 15.68
C LYS A 166 21.59 5.86 17.02
N ASN A 167 21.99 6.85 17.83
CA ASN A 167 22.63 6.63 19.12
C ASN A 167 21.63 6.49 20.30
N VAL A 168 22.12 6.00 21.44
CA VAL A 168 21.31 5.69 22.63
C VAL A 168 20.74 6.95 23.27
N GLU A 169 21.49 8.03 23.32
CA GLU A 169 21.04 9.31 23.91
C GLU A 169 19.87 9.90 23.13
N ASN A 170 20.01 10.00 21.80
CA ASN A 170 18.93 10.45 20.90
C ASN A 170 17.70 9.56 21.00
N HIS A 171 17.90 8.25 21.21
CA HIS A 171 16.78 7.33 21.42
C HIS A 171 16.03 7.62 22.73
N GLN A 172 16.74 7.91 23.83
CA GLN A 172 16.12 8.29 25.09
C GLN A 172 15.34 9.61 24.96
N ILE A 173 15.92 10.60 24.28
CA ILE A 173 15.27 11.89 23.99
C ILE A 173 14.01 11.68 23.13
N LEU A 174 14.08 10.81 22.11
CA LEU A 174 12.92 10.44 21.28
C LEU A 174 11.81 9.81 22.13
N ILE A 175 12.13 8.83 22.98
CA ILE A 175 11.14 8.16 23.83
C ILE A 175 10.49 9.16 24.80
N MET A 176 11.29 10.02 25.46
CA MET A 176 10.78 11.01 26.41
C MET A 176 9.87 12.04 25.73
N SER A 177 10.30 12.60 24.60
CA SER A 177 9.50 13.57 23.84
C SER A 177 8.21 12.96 23.27
N LYS A 178 8.26 11.72 22.76
CA LYS A 178 7.05 10.97 22.33
C LYS A 178 6.08 10.78 23.48
N ARG A 179 6.57 10.36 24.66
CA ARG A 179 5.75 10.14 25.85
C ARG A 179 5.06 11.42 26.33
N GLN A 180 5.79 12.53 26.40
CA GLN A 180 5.24 13.83 26.81
C GLN A 180 4.14 14.28 25.84
N TYR A 181 4.42 14.26 24.53
CA TYR A 181 3.45 14.61 23.49
C TYR A 181 2.19 13.73 23.57
N LYS A 182 2.33 12.41 23.56
CA LYS A 182 1.19 11.47 23.56
C LYS A 182 0.36 11.55 24.85
N ARG A 183 0.99 11.81 26.00
CA ARG A 183 0.26 12.02 27.26
C ARG A 183 -0.67 13.24 27.17
N LEU A 184 -0.16 14.37 26.68
CA LEU A 184 -0.97 15.58 26.53
C LEU A 184 -2.04 15.40 25.45
N GLU A 185 -1.66 14.86 24.29
CA GLU A 185 -2.58 14.57 23.19
C GLU A 185 -3.79 13.75 23.68
N ASN A 186 -3.53 12.66 24.39
CA ASN A 186 -4.58 11.80 24.93
C ASN A 186 -5.43 12.50 25.99
N LYS A 187 -4.84 13.33 26.86
CA LYS A 187 -5.57 14.13 27.85
C LYS A 187 -6.55 15.09 27.18
N LEU A 188 -6.10 15.81 26.15
CA LEU A 188 -6.90 16.78 25.42
C LEU A 188 -8.02 16.09 24.62
N LYS A 189 -7.70 15.00 23.92
CA LYS A 189 -8.70 14.17 23.21
C LYS A 189 -9.80 13.67 24.15
N ARG A 190 -9.44 13.15 25.33
CA ARG A 190 -10.42 12.66 26.32
C ARG A 190 -11.28 13.78 26.88
N LYS A 191 -10.70 14.95 27.17
CA LYS A 191 -11.46 16.12 27.65
C LYS A 191 -12.51 16.54 26.62
N TYR A 192 -12.10 16.65 25.36
CA TYR A 192 -12.97 17.04 24.27
C TYR A 192 -14.09 16.04 24.00
N LYS A 193 -13.78 14.73 23.94
CA LYS A 193 -14.82 13.68 23.80
C LYS A 193 -15.86 13.72 24.90
N ARG A 194 -15.50 14.05 26.14
CA ARG A 194 -16.47 14.21 27.24
C ARG A 194 -17.38 15.42 27.08
N GLN A 195 -16.92 16.45 26.37
CA GLN A 195 -17.70 17.65 26.09
C GLN A 195 -18.63 17.47 24.89
N GLU A 196 -18.35 16.52 23.99
CA GLU A 196 -19.22 16.18 22.83
C GLU A 196 -20.38 15.23 23.18
N VAL A 197 -20.36 14.60 24.36
CA VAL A 197 -21.39 13.62 24.82
C VAL A 197 -22.45 14.28 25.72
N ILE A 198 -22.41 15.60 25.85
CA ILE A 198 -23.43 16.45 26.52
C ILE A 198 -24.14 17.23 25.42
#